data_AF-A0A6G0CXA0-F1
#
_entry.id   AF-A0A6G0CXA0-F1
#
_cell.length_a   1.000
_cell.length_b   1.000
_cell.length_c   1.000
_cell.angle_alpha   90.00
_cell.angle_beta   90.00
_cell.angle_gamma   90.00
#
_symmetry.space_group_name_H-M   'P 1'
#
loop_
_entity.id
_entity.type
_entity.pdbx_description
1 polymer ?
#
loop_
_entity_poly.entity_id
_entity_poly.type
_entity_poly.pdbx_seq_one_letter_code
_entity_poly.pdbx_strand_id
1 'polypeptide(L)'
;MKARQYINMMGMAAAVLLSSCVKDTFYDTPHPDYGKIAVTADWSARGEGIDIPATWTVTMGDYTGTETSATHAPDHLFAPG
;
A
#
# COMPACT_ATOMS: atom_id res chain seq x y z
N MET A 1 -42.78 31.47 25.23
CA MET A 1 -41.32 31.64 25.40
C MET A 1 -40.58 30.30 25.37
N LYS A 2 -40.93 29.34 26.24
CA LYS A 2 -40.26 28.03 26.32
C LYS A 2 -40.36 27.16 25.05
N ALA A 3 -41.53 27.09 24.41
CA ALA A 3 -41.72 26.28 23.19
C ALA A 3 -40.81 26.73 22.02
N ARG A 4 -40.62 28.04 21.83
CA ARG A 4 -39.67 28.58 20.83
C ARG A 4 -38.22 28.22 21.16
N GLN A 5 -37.84 28.24 22.45
CA GLN A 5 -36.51 27.81 22.87
C GLN A 5 -36.27 26.32 22.62
N TYR A 6 -37.26 25.46 22.87
CA TYR A 6 -37.13 24.02 22.61
C TYR A 6 -37.02 23.71 21.12
N ILE A 7 -37.80 24.38 20.26
CA ILE A 7 -37.72 24.20 18.81
C ILE A 7 -36.34 24.62 18.28
N ASN A 8 -35.82 25.75 18.76
CA ASN A 8 -34.48 26.21 18.38
C ASN A 8 -33.38 25.25 18.85
N MET A 9 -33.52 24.69 20.05
CA MET A 9 -32.57 23.72 20.62
C MET A 9 -32.58 22.40 19.84
N MET A 10 -33.78 21.90 19.48
CA MET A 10 -33.93 20.68 18.69
C MET A 10 -33.39 20.87 17.26
N GLY A 11 -33.62 22.05 16.67
CA GLY A 11 -33.09 22.40 15.35
C GLY A 11 -31.56 22.49 15.34
N MET A 12 -30.96 23.06 16.38
CA MET A 12 -29.50 23.13 16.52
C MET A 12 -28.89 21.73 16.68
N ALA A 13 -29.51 20.86 17.49
CA ALA A 13 -29.05 19.48 17.69
C ALA A 13 -29.08 18.68 16.37
N ALA A 14 -30.15 18.81 15.58
CA ALA A 14 -30.27 18.16 14.28
C ALA A 14 -29.21 18.65 13.28
N ALA A 15 -28.91 19.96 13.26
CA ALA A 15 -27.88 20.53 12.39
C ALA A 15 -26.47 19.98 12.70
N VAL A 16 -26.13 19.84 13.99
CA VAL A 16 -24.83 19.28 14.43
C VAL A 16 -24.69 17.80 14.06
N LEU A 17 -25.78 17.02 14.17
CA LEU A 17 -25.78 15.60 13.81
C LEU A 17 -25.57 15.39 12.30
N LEU A 18 -26.16 16.26 11.47
CA LEU A 18 -26.05 16.19 10.01
C LEU A 18 -24.71 16.74 9.47
N SER A 19 -23.95 17.47 10.28
CA SER A 19 -22.59 17.94 9.94
C SER A 19 -21.46 16.97 10.30
N SER A 20 -21.79 15.76 10.78
CA SER A 20 -20.79 14.77 11.24
C SER A 20 -20.11 13.97 10.12
N CYS A 21 -20.58 14.07 8.87
CA CYS A 21 -19.89 13.46 7.75
C CYS A 21 -18.64 14.27 7.38
N VAL A 22 -17.48 13.80 7.81
CA VAL A 22 -16.19 14.11 7.16
C VAL A 22 -16.30 13.67 5.72
N LYS A 23 -16.41 14.63 4.82
CA LYS A 23 -16.43 14.42 3.37
C LYS A 23 -15.09 14.81 2.75
N ASP A 24 -14.02 14.64 3.52
CA ASP A 24 -12.67 14.83 3.02
C ASP A 24 -12.43 13.68 2.04
N THR A 25 -12.13 14.02 0.79
CA THR A 25 -11.38 13.09 -0.05
C THR A 25 -10.07 12.83 0.68
N PHE A 26 -9.89 11.61 1.19
CA PHE A 26 -8.65 11.15 1.82
C PHE A 26 -7.54 11.14 0.75
N TYR A 27 -6.98 12.31 0.49
CA TYR A 27 -5.65 12.49 -0.05
C TYR A 27 -4.74 12.76 1.16
N ASP A 28 -3.50 12.25 1.13
CA ASP A 28 -2.56 12.28 2.26
C ASP A 28 -2.90 11.38 3.46
N THR A 29 -3.49 10.19 3.24
CA THR A 29 -3.32 9.13 4.27
C THR A 29 -1.82 8.83 4.40
N PRO A 30 -1.29 8.61 5.62
CA PRO A 30 0.09 8.20 5.80
C PRO A 30 0.36 6.96 4.96
N HIS A 31 1.17 7.12 3.91
CA HIS A 31 1.68 6.02 3.10
C HIS A 31 3.18 5.91 3.35
N PRO A 32 3.76 4.70 3.23
CA PRO A 32 5.20 4.55 3.23
C PRO A 32 5.81 5.33 2.06
N ASP A 33 6.88 6.08 2.34
CA ASP A 33 7.63 6.82 1.31
C ASP A 33 8.41 5.89 0.35
N TYR A 34 8.40 4.58 0.60
CA TYR A 34 9.13 3.59 -0.18
C TYR A 34 8.32 2.31 -0.40
N GLY A 35 8.58 1.63 -1.52
CA GLY A 35 8.05 0.31 -1.83
C GLY A 35 8.97 -0.83 -1.37
N LYS A 36 8.38 -2.00 -1.09
CA LYS A 36 9.12 -3.27 -0.89
C LYS A 36 8.76 -4.23 -2.01
N ILE A 37 9.77 -4.86 -2.62
CA ILE A 37 9.62 -5.78 -3.75
C ILE A 37 10.16 -7.16 -3.36
N ALA A 38 9.47 -8.21 -3.82
CA ALA A 38 9.98 -9.58 -3.83
C ALA A 38 9.88 -10.12 -5.26
N VAL A 39 10.93 -10.82 -5.70
CA VAL A 39 11.04 -11.38 -7.04
C VAL A 39 11.14 -12.90 -6.93
N THR A 40 10.25 -13.62 -7.62
CA THR A 40 10.30 -15.09 -7.68
C THR A 40 10.64 -15.52 -9.10
N ALA A 41 11.72 -16.28 -9.23
CA ALA A 41 12.09 -16.91 -10.48
C ALA A 41 11.36 -18.26 -10.60
N ASP A 42 10.41 -18.35 -11.54
CA ASP A 42 9.75 -19.61 -11.87
C ASP A 42 10.44 -20.29 -13.04
N TRP A 43 10.96 -21.49 -12.78
CA TRP A 43 11.65 -22.33 -13.74
C TRP A 43 10.80 -23.53 -14.20
N SER A 44 9.50 -23.52 -13.94
CA SER A 44 8.57 -24.61 -14.26
C SER A 44 8.50 -24.94 -15.76
N ALA A 45 8.68 -23.93 -16.62
CA ALA A 45 8.60 -24.06 -18.07
C ALA A 45 9.96 -24.26 -18.78
N ARG A 46 11.02 -24.63 -18.05
CA ARG A 46 12.34 -24.88 -18.63
C ARG A 46 12.36 -26.12 -19.54
N GLY A 47 13.27 -26.12 -20.51
CA GLY A 47 13.43 -27.25 -21.44
C GLY A 47 13.87 -28.55 -20.76
N GLU A 48 13.58 -29.69 -21.39
CA GLU A 48 14.03 -31.00 -20.93
C GLU A 48 15.57 -31.06 -20.89
N GLY A 49 16.12 -31.59 -19.80
CA GLY A 49 17.57 -31.64 -19.57
C GLY A 49 18.21 -30.31 -19.18
N ILE A 50 17.44 -29.24 -18.97
CA ILE A 50 17.93 -27.96 -18.46
C ILE A 50 17.74 -27.91 -16.93
N ASP A 51 18.84 -27.73 -16.21
CA ASP A 51 18.83 -27.56 -14.76
C ASP A 51 18.43 -26.13 -14.36
N ILE A 52 18.00 -25.99 -13.10
CA ILE A 52 17.80 -24.68 -12.47
C ILE A 52 19.18 -24.09 -12.15
N PRO A 53 19.43 -22.81 -12.46
CA PRO A 53 20.69 -22.18 -12.10
C PRO A 53 20.90 -22.19 -10.57
N ALA A 54 22.11 -22.50 -10.12
CA ALA A 54 22.47 -22.48 -8.71
C ALA A 54 22.48 -21.06 -8.11
N THR A 55 22.71 -20.06 -8.96
CA THR A 55 22.71 -18.64 -8.60
C THR A 55 22.10 -17.83 -9.74
N TRP A 56 21.34 -16.80 -9.39
CA TRP A 56 20.82 -15.82 -10.35
C TRP A 56 20.96 -14.41 -9.80
N THR A 57 20.97 -13.43 -10.70
CA THR A 57 21.13 -12.02 -10.36
C THR A 57 19.90 -11.25 -10.83
N VAL A 58 19.44 -10.32 -9.99
CA VAL A 58 18.35 -9.39 -10.31
C VAL A 58 18.84 -7.96 -10.20
N THR A 59 18.45 -7.13 -11.17
CA THR A 59 18.71 -5.69 -11.17
C THR A 59 17.38 -4.95 -11.23
N MET A 60 17.17 -4.03 -10.29
CA MET A 60 15.96 -3.22 -10.14
C MET A 60 16.38 -1.76 -9.91
N GLY A 61 16.40 -0.95 -10.97
CA GLY A 61 16.90 0.43 -10.88
C GLY A 61 18.40 0.45 -10.55
N ASP A 62 18.76 1.09 -9.43
CA ASP A 62 20.12 1.17 -8.88
C ASP A 62 20.48 -0.02 -7.99
N TYR A 63 19.52 -0.89 -7.67
CA TYR A 63 19.74 -2.08 -6.87
C TYR A 63 20.16 -3.28 -7.73
N THR A 64 21.14 -4.05 -7.25
CA THR A 64 21.49 -5.38 -7.78
C THR A 64 21.67 -6.37 -6.65
N GLY A 65 21.07 -7.56 -6.78
CA GLY A 65 21.15 -8.65 -5.82
C GLY A 65 21.44 -9.99 -6.49
N THR A 66 22.16 -10.87 -5.79
CA THR A 66 22.38 -12.26 -6.21
C THR A 66 21.66 -13.18 -5.24
N GLU A 67 20.99 -14.19 -5.78
CA GLU A 67 20.12 -15.10 -5.04
C GLU A 67 20.45 -16.56 -5.39
N THR A 68 20.29 -17.45 -4.41
CA THR A 68 20.43 -18.90 -4.57
C THR A 68 19.09 -19.63 -4.41
N SER A 69 18.11 -18.95 -3.83
CA SER A 69 16.75 -19.45 -3.63
C SER A 69 15.85 -19.15 -4.83
N ALA A 70 14.63 -19.68 -4.85
CA ALA A 70 13.64 -19.34 -5.88
C ALA A 70 13.11 -17.90 -5.76
N THR A 71 13.09 -17.34 -4.55
CA THR A 71 12.56 -16.01 -4.26
C THR A 71 13.65 -15.13 -3.66
N HIS A 72 13.80 -13.94 -4.21
CA HIS A 72 14.64 -12.86 -3.72
C HIS A 72 13.76 -11.80 -3.06
N ALA A 73 13.93 -11.57 -1.77
CA ALA A 73 13.17 -10.60 -0.99
C ALA A 73 14.13 -9.72 -0.17
N PRO A 74 14.77 -8.72 -0.80
CA PRO A 74 15.77 -7.89 -0.12
C PRO A 74 15.11 -6.95 0.89
N ASP A 75 15.89 -6.53 1.89
CA ASP A 75 15.50 -5.46 2.81
C ASP A 75 15.63 -4.05 2.19
N HIS A 76 16.12 -3.98 0.95
CA HIS A 76 16.19 -2.74 0.18
C HIS A 76 14.78 -2.18 -0.11
N LEU A 77 14.61 -0.89 0.13
CA LEU A 77 13.37 -0.15 -0.09
C LEU A 77 13.53 0.75 -1.31
N PHE A 78 12.56 0.70 -2.22
CA PHE A 78 12.61 1.38 -3.50
C PHE A 78 11.92 2.74 -3.43
N ALA A 79 12.58 3.79 -3.90
CA ALA A 79 11.98 5.11 -4.00
C ALA A 79 10.81 5.10 -5.02
N PRO A 80 9.80 5.95 -4.84
CA PRO A 80 8.77 6.17 -5.85
C PRO A 80 9.42 6.66 -7.15
N GLY A 81 8.86 6.22 -8.28
CA GLY A 81 9.34 6.54 -9.63
C GLY A 81 8.88 7.91 -10.14
#